data_AF-A0A4W5ND12-F1
#
_entry.id   AF-A0A4W5ND12-F1
#
_cell.length_a   1.000
_cell.length_b   1.000
_cell.length_c   1.000
_cell.angle_alpha   90.00
_cell.angle_beta   90.00
_cell.angle_gamma   90.00
#
_symmetry.space_group_name_H-M   'P 1'
#
loop_
_entity.id
_entity.type
_entity.pdbx_description
1 polymer ?
#
loop_
_entity_poly.entity_id
_entity_poly.type
_entity_poly.pdbx_seq_one_letter_code
_entity_poly.pdbx_strand_id
1 'polypeptide(L)'
;MVPVQSVEDQMKAVLDCVVTEDKMPTDLSTTLKLFINKLDECSRSSIKRCKERSLEEAGQLLRKIPVKQLQCLEERLLLPLIRLLVAMQMQMFNIASRKLDQMLQHLAEVNRLLVFREIQRCLCTIVGKDQALSIGDLQRACMFLEDSSIGRELWREACPSLLDKVAELFPVILEQEGLRNGPLCYQAVKVCLQVFQLLPGEVAPLVWEKEQGSLAVQSILQSLMDIILGQCSNRDTRLLAGTTVAMLINTVLEGGEGGAAAWSLLQVTHSEPWRLCVGGLQVQCSPRSQDGVDRLAVSRGLLTCCRRGILVSQVDNTGVCHRMLMLTDISSSFVLMEFSSANLENVVSDSRFSLLLQTCLLLGGLFPLVSALCEEKLDCHYYVFEGTVKPNQCVYMCFCKCKRNESKKYLSIKSTFIKTYV
;
A
#
# COMPACT_ATOMS: atom_id res chain seq x y z
N MET A 1 -9.69 7.32 -31.06
CA MET A 1 -9.33 6.05 -30.39
C MET A 1 -8.60 5.19 -31.40
N VAL A 2 -7.29 4.96 -31.25
CA VAL A 2 -6.63 3.87 -31.99
C VAL A 2 -7.07 2.58 -31.29
N PRO A 3 -7.69 1.62 -31.98
CA PRO A 3 -8.08 0.37 -31.35
C PRO A 3 -6.82 -0.27 -30.77
N VAL A 4 -6.90 -0.69 -29.51
CA VAL A 4 -5.88 -1.57 -28.94
C VAL A 4 -5.96 -2.84 -29.79
N GLN A 5 -5.03 -2.97 -30.75
CA GLN A 5 -4.86 -4.21 -31.50
C GLN A 5 -4.77 -5.36 -30.49
N SER A 6 -5.46 -6.47 -30.77
CA SER A 6 -5.42 -7.63 -29.89
C SER A 6 -3.96 -8.00 -29.63
N VAL A 7 -3.65 -8.52 -28.44
CA VAL A 7 -2.29 -9.01 -28.14
C VAL A 7 -1.86 -10.04 -29.20
N GLU A 8 -2.81 -10.82 -29.72
CA GLU A 8 -2.59 -11.75 -30.84
C GLU A 8 -2.19 -11.06 -32.14
N ASP A 9 -2.83 -9.94 -32.49
CA ASP A 9 -2.48 -9.15 -33.68
C ASP A 9 -1.09 -8.52 -33.52
N GLN A 10 -0.76 -8.05 -32.31
CA GLN A 10 0.56 -7.50 -31.99
C GLN A 10 1.64 -8.59 -32.05
N MET A 11 1.37 -9.79 -31.53
CA MET A 11 2.27 -10.94 -31.65
C MET A 11 2.57 -11.28 -33.10
N LYS A 12 1.53 -11.35 -33.94
CA LYS A 12 1.67 -11.62 -35.37
C LYS A 12 2.50 -10.53 -36.06
N ALA A 13 2.22 -9.27 -35.78
CA ALA A 13 2.99 -8.15 -36.33
C ALA A 13 4.48 -8.22 -35.95
N VAL A 14 4.80 -8.57 -34.70
CA VAL A 14 6.20 -8.74 -34.26
C VAL A 14 6.86 -9.93 -34.97
N LEU A 15 6.17 -11.06 -35.12
CA LEU A 15 6.67 -12.22 -35.85
C LEU A 15 6.95 -11.91 -37.31
N ASP A 16 6.03 -11.20 -37.98
CA ASP A 16 6.18 -10.80 -39.37
C ASP A 16 7.38 -9.87 -39.56
N CYS A 17 7.61 -8.92 -38.63
CA CYS A 17 8.81 -8.09 -38.66
C CYS A 17 10.10 -8.92 -38.44
N VAL A 18 10.08 -9.89 -37.52
CA VAL A 18 11.22 -10.78 -37.25
C VAL A 18 11.56 -11.69 -38.45
N VAL A 19 10.56 -12.06 -39.26
CA VAL A 19 10.75 -12.89 -40.47
C VAL A 19 11.25 -12.07 -41.65
N THR A 20 10.82 -10.82 -41.78
CA THR A 20 11.18 -9.93 -42.90
C THR A 20 12.51 -9.20 -42.73
N GLU A 21 13.16 -9.34 -41.57
CA GLU A 21 14.45 -8.70 -41.28
C GLU A 21 15.64 -9.49 -41.85
N ASP A 22 15.98 -9.26 -43.11
CA ASP A 22 17.06 -9.96 -43.83
C ASP A 22 18.46 -9.77 -43.22
N LYS A 23 18.68 -8.72 -42.43
CA LYS A 23 20.00 -8.39 -41.83
C LYS A 23 20.22 -8.99 -40.44
N MET A 24 19.23 -9.68 -39.89
CA MET A 24 19.31 -10.17 -38.52
C MET A 24 20.11 -11.49 -38.43
N PRO A 25 21.03 -11.63 -37.46
CA PRO A 25 21.70 -12.90 -37.19
C PRO A 25 20.70 -14.05 -36.98
N THR A 26 20.98 -15.21 -37.56
CA THR A 26 20.06 -16.36 -37.58
C THR A 26 19.77 -16.91 -36.19
N ASP A 27 20.77 -16.86 -35.30
CA ASP A 27 20.67 -17.21 -33.87
C ASP A 27 19.73 -16.26 -33.11
N LEU A 28 19.84 -14.95 -33.37
CA LEU A 28 18.97 -13.92 -32.81
C LEU A 28 17.52 -14.09 -33.30
N SER A 29 17.32 -14.28 -34.60
CA SER A 29 15.98 -14.54 -35.18
C SER A 29 15.31 -15.75 -34.55
N THR A 30 16.06 -16.85 -34.41
CA THR A 30 15.55 -18.10 -33.83
C THR A 30 15.17 -17.92 -32.37
N THR A 31 16.00 -17.22 -31.59
CA THR A 31 15.73 -16.96 -30.17
C THR A 31 14.52 -16.05 -29.97
N LEU A 32 14.37 -15.00 -30.79
CA LEU A 32 13.21 -14.11 -30.75
C LEU A 32 11.90 -14.82 -31.14
N LYS A 33 11.93 -15.71 -32.15
CA LYS A 33 10.76 -16.53 -32.51
C LYS A 33 10.34 -17.44 -31.35
N LEU A 34 11.30 -18.13 -30.71
CA LEU A 34 11.04 -18.95 -29.53
C LEU A 34 10.47 -18.12 -28.38
N PHE A 35 11.01 -16.92 -28.16
CA PHE A 35 10.51 -15.98 -27.16
C PHE A 35 9.04 -15.62 -27.40
N ILE A 36 8.68 -15.22 -28.63
CA ILE A 36 7.30 -14.83 -28.96
C ILE A 36 6.36 -16.03 -28.86
N ASN A 37 6.79 -17.22 -29.28
CA ASN A 37 6.00 -18.44 -29.11
C ASN A 37 5.71 -18.73 -27.63
N LYS A 38 6.65 -18.46 -26.72
CA LYS A 38 6.41 -18.62 -25.28
C LYS A 38 5.45 -17.57 -24.71
N LEU A 39 5.46 -16.36 -25.25
CA LEU A 39 4.43 -15.37 -24.92
C LEU A 39 3.04 -15.82 -25.41
N ASP A 40 2.95 -16.42 -26.61
CA ASP A 40 1.70 -16.92 -27.20
C ASP A 40 1.16 -18.14 -26.43
N GLU A 41 2.03 -19.06 -26.00
CA GLU A 41 1.66 -20.12 -25.06
C GLU A 41 1.05 -19.56 -23.76
N CYS A 42 1.59 -18.45 -23.25
CA CYS A 42 1.08 -17.78 -22.06
C CYS A 42 -0.31 -17.15 -22.29
N SER A 43 -0.52 -16.48 -23.44
CA SER A 43 -1.80 -15.82 -23.73
C SER A 43 -2.94 -16.83 -23.88
N ARG A 44 -2.67 -17.99 -24.49
CA ARG A 44 -3.66 -19.06 -24.73
C ARG A 44 -3.96 -19.92 -23.50
N SER A 45 -3.06 -19.96 -22.52
CA SER A 45 -3.28 -20.79 -21.33
C SER A 45 -4.35 -20.19 -20.41
N SER A 46 -5.24 -21.01 -19.87
CA SER A 46 -6.15 -20.60 -18.77
C SER A 46 -5.59 -20.90 -17.38
N ILE A 47 -4.50 -21.67 -17.29
CA ILE A 47 -3.96 -22.19 -16.02
C ILE A 47 -2.85 -21.26 -15.52
N LYS A 48 -3.04 -20.67 -14.33
CA LYS A 48 -2.09 -19.73 -13.71
C LYS A 48 -0.65 -20.25 -13.68
N ARG A 49 -0.45 -21.50 -13.24
CA ARG A 49 0.89 -22.13 -13.15
C ARG A 49 1.55 -22.28 -14.53
N CYS A 50 0.77 -22.56 -15.57
CA CYS A 50 1.28 -22.66 -16.94
C CYS A 50 1.68 -21.27 -17.47
N LYS A 51 0.85 -20.24 -17.27
CA LYS A 51 1.21 -18.84 -17.60
C LYS A 51 2.53 -18.43 -16.95
N GLU A 52 2.67 -18.67 -15.65
CA GLU A 52 3.88 -18.32 -14.90
C GLU A 52 5.12 -19.06 -15.42
N ARG A 53 4.97 -20.32 -15.85
CA ARG A 53 6.07 -21.09 -16.45
C ARG A 53 6.43 -20.56 -17.84
N SER A 54 5.46 -20.34 -18.72
CA SER A 54 5.71 -19.81 -20.06
C SER A 54 6.38 -18.43 -20.02
N LEU A 55 5.97 -17.56 -19.08
CA LEU A 55 6.63 -16.27 -18.87
C LEU A 55 8.05 -16.40 -18.31
N GLU A 56 8.32 -17.41 -17.47
CA GLU A 56 9.67 -17.69 -16.99
C GLU A 56 10.59 -18.09 -18.15
N GLU A 57 10.13 -19.02 -18.97
CA GLU A 57 10.86 -19.51 -20.14
C GLU A 57 11.09 -18.37 -21.15
N ALA A 58 10.08 -17.54 -21.41
CA ALA A 58 10.22 -16.33 -22.24
C ALA A 58 11.28 -15.39 -21.66
N GLY A 59 11.23 -15.09 -20.36
CA GLY A 59 12.22 -14.22 -19.71
C GLY A 59 13.65 -14.76 -19.82
N GLN A 60 13.83 -16.07 -19.69
CA GLN A 60 15.12 -16.72 -19.87
C GLN A 60 15.63 -16.64 -21.31
N LEU A 61 14.74 -16.83 -22.30
CA LEU A 61 15.10 -16.69 -23.71
C LEU A 61 15.56 -15.27 -24.04
N LEU A 62 14.84 -14.27 -23.54
CA LEU A 62 15.20 -12.87 -23.75
C LEU A 62 16.57 -12.54 -23.15
N ARG A 63 16.83 -12.97 -21.90
CA ARG A 63 18.12 -12.75 -21.22
C ARG A 63 19.31 -13.50 -21.83
N LYS A 64 19.06 -14.56 -22.59
CA LYS A 64 20.13 -15.27 -23.33
C LYS A 64 20.68 -14.42 -24.47
N ILE A 65 19.92 -13.43 -24.95
CA ILE A 65 20.36 -12.55 -26.01
C ILE A 65 21.30 -11.50 -25.40
N PRO A 66 22.57 -11.40 -25.85
CA PRO A 66 23.46 -10.36 -25.38
C PRO A 66 22.91 -8.97 -25.68
N VAL A 67 23.02 -8.04 -24.73
CA VAL A 67 22.56 -6.65 -24.88
C VAL A 67 23.13 -5.99 -26.14
N LYS A 68 24.38 -6.29 -26.51
CA LYS A 68 25.01 -5.79 -27.75
C LYS A 68 24.30 -6.24 -29.02
N GLN A 69 23.76 -7.47 -29.05
CA GLN A 69 22.97 -7.95 -30.19
C GLN A 69 21.59 -7.29 -30.21
N LEU A 70 20.97 -7.08 -29.04
CA LEU A 70 19.71 -6.32 -28.96
C LEU A 70 19.88 -4.86 -29.37
N GLN A 71 21.04 -4.24 -29.12
CA GLN A 71 21.36 -2.88 -29.58
C GLN A 71 21.47 -2.77 -31.10
N CYS A 72 21.77 -3.88 -31.80
CA CYS A 72 21.74 -3.91 -33.26
C CYS A 72 20.32 -3.96 -33.83
N LEU A 73 19.29 -4.22 -33.00
CA LEU A 73 17.91 -4.16 -33.44
C LEU A 73 17.50 -2.71 -33.66
N GLU A 74 17.04 -2.41 -34.87
CA GLU A 74 16.46 -1.11 -35.18
C GLU A 74 15.15 -0.88 -34.41
N GLU A 75 14.76 0.39 -34.24
CA GLU A 75 13.51 0.76 -33.56
C GLU A 75 12.28 0.05 -34.18
N ARG A 76 12.31 -0.26 -35.48
CA ARG A 76 11.25 -1.02 -36.18
C ARG A 76 10.95 -2.39 -35.57
N LEU A 77 11.91 -3.05 -34.92
CA LEU A 77 11.71 -4.34 -34.24
C LEU A 77 11.56 -4.18 -32.74
N LEU A 78 12.36 -3.29 -32.15
CA LEU A 78 12.36 -3.08 -30.71
C LEU A 78 11.06 -2.47 -30.21
N LEU A 79 10.49 -1.51 -30.95
CA LEU A 79 9.26 -0.83 -30.56
C LEU A 79 8.03 -1.77 -30.55
N PRO A 80 7.75 -2.58 -31.60
CA PRO A 80 6.68 -3.57 -31.54
C PRO A 80 6.83 -4.58 -30.40
N LEU A 81 8.07 -5.01 -30.11
CA LEU A 81 8.36 -5.93 -29.00
C LEU A 81 8.00 -5.31 -27.64
N ILE A 82 8.40 -4.06 -27.41
CA ILE A 82 8.06 -3.31 -26.19
C ILE A 82 6.54 -3.14 -26.08
N ARG A 83 5.88 -2.75 -27.17
CA ARG A 83 4.42 -2.59 -27.20
C ARG A 83 3.68 -3.86 -26.86
N LEU A 84 4.13 -5.00 -27.39
CA LEU A 84 3.57 -6.30 -27.07
C LEU A 84 3.67 -6.60 -25.57
N LEU A 85 4.86 -6.42 -24.97
CA LEU A 85 5.06 -6.68 -23.55
C LEU A 85 4.22 -5.76 -22.66
N VAL A 86 4.15 -4.46 -23.00
CA VAL A 86 3.30 -3.50 -22.29
C VAL A 86 1.81 -3.88 -22.44
N ALA A 87 1.36 -4.24 -23.65
CA ALA A 87 -0.03 -4.67 -23.87
C ALA A 87 -0.38 -5.93 -23.07
N MET A 88 0.54 -6.90 -23.02
CA MET A 88 0.39 -8.09 -22.17
C MET A 88 0.34 -7.72 -20.68
N GLN A 89 1.16 -6.76 -20.23
CA GLN A 89 1.17 -6.30 -18.84
C GLN A 89 -0.16 -5.63 -18.46
N MET A 90 -0.77 -4.91 -19.39
CA MET A 90 -2.06 -4.24 -19.21
C MET A 90 -3.24 -5.21 -19.14
N GLN A 91 -3.10 -6.41 -19.72
CA GLN A 91 -4.13 -7.46 -19.71
C GLN A 91 -3.94 -8.45 -18.56
N MET A 92 -2.72 -8.57 -18.02
CA MET A 92 -2.38 -9.53 -16.98
C MET A 92 -2.15 -8.85 -15.63
N PHE A 93 -3.06 -9.07 -14.69
CA PHE A 93 -2.89 -8.67 -13.29
C PHE A 93 -2.13 -9.75 -12.50
N ASN A 94 -1.42 -9.35 -11.43
CA ASN A 94 -0.65 -10.20 -10.49
C ASN A 94 0.77 -10.58 -10.95
N ILE A 95 1.31 -11.72 -10.45
CA ILE A 95 2.70 -12.21 -10.59
C ILE A 95 3.20 -12.19 -12.06
N ALA A 96 2.31 -12.38 -13.03
CA ALA A 96 2.64 -12.27 -14.45
C ALA A 96 3.16 -10.88 -14.83
N SER A 97 2.62 -9.81 -14.24
CA SER A 97 3.06 -8.43 -14.48
C SER A 97 4.52 -8.22 -14.07
N ARG A 98 4.95 -8.74 -12.92
CA ARG A 98 6.36 -8.62 -12.47
C ARG A 98 7.33 -9.27 -13.45
N LYS A 99 6.97 -10.41 -14.02
CA LYS A 99 7.83 -11.08 -15.01
C LYS A 99 7.92 -10.29 -16.30
N LEU A 100 6.82 -9.69 -16.74
CA LEU A 100 6.82 -8.77 -17.88
C LEU A 100 7.63 -7.51 -17.59
N ASP A 101 7.53 -6.93 -16.38
CA ASP A 101 8.34 -5.78 -15.98
C ASP A 101 9.84 -6.11 -16.03
N GLN A 102 10.24 -7.31 -15.57
CA GLN A 102 11.64 -7.76 -15.68
C GLN A 102 12.12 -7.86 -17.14
N MET A 103 11.24 -8.27 -18.05
CA MET A 103 11.57 -8.27 -19.48
C MET A 103 11.69 -6.84 -20.03
N LEU A 104 10.77 -5.94 -19.64
CA LEU A 104 10.81 -4.52 -20.01
C LEU A 104 12.05 -3.81 -19.44
N GLN A 105 12.47 -4.13 -18.22
CA GLN A 105 13.71 -3.64 -17.62
C GLN A 105 14.93 -4.07 -18.43
N HIS A 106 14.99 -5.33 -18.87
CA HIS A 106 16.09 -5.79 -19.71
C HIS A 106 16.10 -5.08 -21.08
N LEU A 107 14.94 -4.81 -21.68
CA LEU A 107 14.87 -3.97 -22.89
C LEU A 107 15.23 -2.50 -22.62
N ALA A 108 15.01 -2.00 -21.39
CA ALA A 108 15.41 -0.66 -21.00
C ALA A 108 16.94 -0.50 -20.88
N GLU A 109 17.70 -1.58 -20.68
CA GLU A 109 19.17 -1.58 -20.78
C GLU A 109 19.64 -1.29 -22.22
N VAL A 110 18.80 -1.61 -23.21
CA VAL A 110 19.07 -1.38 -24.65
C VAL A 110 18.61 0.02 -25.06
N ASN A 111 17.35 0.36 -24.78
CA ASN A 111 16.78 1.67 -25.08
C ASN A 111 15.74 2.09 -24.03
N ARG A 112 16.24 2.71 -22.95
CA ARG A 112 15.42 3.20 -21.84
C ARG A 112 14.35 4.19 -22.28
N LEU A 113 14.67 5.11 -23.19
CA LEU A 113 13.74 6.15 -23.66
C LEU A 113 12.52 5.54 -24.34
N LEU A 114 12.73 4.48 -25.14
CA LEU A 114 11.67 3.81 -25.86
C LEU A 114 10.70 3.09 -24.93
N VAL A 115 11.23 2.36 -23.93
CA VAL A 115 10.42 1.69 -22.90
C VAL A 115 9.65 2.71 -22.08
N PHE A 116 10.32 3.78 -21.64
CA PHE A 116 9.72 4.84 -20.85
C PHE A 116 8.56 5.51 -21.60
N ARG A 117 8.77 5.88 -22.88
CA ARG A 117 7.74 6.50 -23.74
C ARG A 117 6.48 5.63 -23.86
N GLU A 118 6.64 4.33 -24.03
CA GLU A 118 5.51 3.43 -24.23
C GLU A 118 4.73 3.18 -22.93
N ILE A 119 5.41 3.04 -21.79
CA ILE A 119 4.74 2.95 -20.48
C ILE A 119 4.06 4.29 -20.14
N GLN A 120 4.72 5.43 -20.37
CA GLN A 120 4.16 6.76 -20.16
C GLN A 120 2.87 6.94 -20.98
N ARG A 121 2.87 6.54 -22.25
CA ARG A 121 1.68 6.58 -23.09
C ARG A 121 0.51 5.81 -22.46
N CYS A 122 0.76 4.64 -21.89
CA CYS A 122 -0.27 3.87 -21.18
C CYS A 122 -0.78 4.60 -19.92
N LEU A 123 0.11 5.20 -19.12
CA LEU A 123 -0.29 5.94 -17.92
C LEU A 123 -1.06 7.22 -18.26
N CYS A 124 -0.66 7.95 -19.29
CA CYS A 124 -1.39 9.12 -19.79
C CYS A 124 -2.83 8.77 -20.19
N THR A 125 -3.11 7.55 -20.66
CA THR A 125 -4.49 7.13 -20.92
C THR A 125 -5.33 6.93 -19.66
N ILE A 126 -4.73 6.86 -18.46
CA ILE A 126 -5.45 6.78 -17.20
C ILE A 126 -5.77 8.19 -16.71
N VAL A 127 -4.76 9.06 -16.63
CA VAL A 127 -4.90 10.40 -16.03
C VAL A 127 -5.45 11.45 -16.99
N GLY A 128 -5.17 11.30 -18.29
CA GLY A 128 -5.60 12.24 -19.33
C GLY A 128 -7.00 11.98 -19.89
N LYS A 129 -7.79 11.08 -19.28
CA LYS A 129 -9.20 10.87 -19.65
C LYS A 129 -10.10 11.87 -18.94
N ASP A 130 -11.00 12.50 -19.68
CA ASP A 130 -12.07 13.33 -19.11
C ASP A 130 -13.12 12.50 -18.36
N GLN A 131 -13.22 11.21 -18.68
CA GLN A 131 -14.15 10.28 -18.06
C GLN A 131 -13.66 9.87 -16.66
N ALA A 132 -14.61 9.56 -15.78
CA ALA A 132 -14.33 9.00 -14.46
C ALA A 132 -13.55 7.68 -14.57
N LEU A 133 -12.63 7.45 -13.62
CA LEU A 133 -11.79 6.25 -13.61
C LEU A 133 -12.65 4.98 -13.48
N SER A 134 -12.48 4.05 -14.41
CA SER A 134 -13.09 2.73 -14.31
C SER A 134 -12.34 1.84 -13.31
N ILE A 135 -12.98 0.75 -12.87
CA ILE A 135 -12.31 -0.28 -12.05
C ILE A 135 -11.02 -0.80 -12.71
N GLY A 136 -11.02 -0.95 -14.05
CA GLY A 136 -9.85 -1.40 -14.79
C GLY A 136 -8.74 -0.35 -14.81
N ASP A 137 -9.08 0.94 -14.83
CA ASP A 137 -8.09 2.02 -14.74
C ASP A 137 -7.40 2.01 -13.36
N LEU A 138 -8.17 1.87 -12.27
CA LEU A 138 -7.63 1.78 -10.91
C LEU A 138 -6.74 0.54 -10.71
N GLN A 139 -7.16 -0.62 -11.24
CA GLN A 139 -6.36 -1.84 -11.19
C GLN A 139 -5.04 -1.71 -11.96
N ARG A 140 -5.05 -1.04 -13.11
CA ARG A 140 -3.83 -0.75 -13.89
C ARG A 140 -2.92 0.23 -13.16
N ALA A 141 -3.47 1.27 -12.55
CA ALA A 141 -2.70 2.21 -11.72
C ALA A 141 -2.00 1.46 -10.57
N CYS A 142 -2.73 0.61 -9.83
CA CYS A 142 -2.14 -0.24 -8.80
C CYS A 142 -1.07 -1.18 -9.35
N MET A 143 -1.29 -1.81 -10.51
CA MET A 143 -0.33 -2.73 -11.11
C MET A 143 1.00 -2.01 -11.42
N PHE A 144 0.96 -0.83 -12.04
CA PHE A 144 2.19 -0.08 -12.32
C PHE A 144 2.85 0.47 -11.05
N LEU A 145 2.06 0.86 -10.04
CA LEU A 145 2.59 1.25 -8.75
C LEU A 145 3.27 0.07 -8.05
N GLU A 146 2.65 -1.11 -7.98
CA GLU A 146 3.13 -2.26 -7.21
C GLU A 146 4.27 -2.99 -7.94
N ASP A 147 4.05 -3.32 -9.21
CA ASP A 147 4.80 -4.35 -9.93
C ASP A 147 5.70 -3.81 -11.04
N SER A 148 5.62 -2.50 -11.36
CA SER A 148 6.50 -1.88 -12.35
C SER A 148 7.48 -0.89 -11.73
N SER A 149 8.75 -1.07 -12.05
CA SER A 149 9.81 -0.12 -11.66
C SER A 149 9.68 1.22 -12.39
N ILE A 150 9.67 1.16 -13.73
CA ILE A 150 9.53 2.33 -14.61
C ILE A 150 8.13 2.96 -14.46
N GLY A 151 7.09 2.14 -14.32
CA GLY A 151 5.74 2.64 -14.07
C GLY A 151 5.64 3.45 -12.78
N ARG A 152 6.32 3.03 -11.72
CA ARG A 152 6.40 3.77 -10.45
C ARG A 152 7.19 5.08 -10.58
N GLU A 153 8.28 5.09 -11.34
CA GLU A 153 9.01 6.33 -11.65
C GLU A 153 8.11 7.35 -12.35
N LEU A 154 7.39 6.92 -13.37
CA LEU A 154 6.41 7.77 -14.07
C LEU A 154 5.26 8.22 -13.18
N TRP A 155 4.80 7.35 -12.27
CA TRP A 155 3.78 7.73 -11.30
C TRP A 155 4.26 8.77 -10.29
N ARG A 156 5.56 8.89 -10.00
CA ARG A 156 6.08 10.00 -9.17
C ARG A 156 5.81 11.34 -9.85
N GLU A 157 6.08 11.43 -11.15
CA GLU A 157 5.84 12.64 -11.95
C GLU A 157 4.34 12.95 -12.09
N ALA A 158 3.50 11.92 -12.23
CA ALA A 158 2.06 12.06 -12.41
C ALA A 158 1.23 11.93 -11.11
N CYS A 159 1.89 11.90 -9.93
CA CYS A 159 1.24 11.62 -8.65
C CYS A 159 0.10 12.59 -8.32
N PRO A 160 0.29 13.93 -8.43
CA PRO A 160 -0.78 14.89 -8.16
C PRO A 160 -2.02 14.65 -9.05
N SER A 161 -1.81 14.46 -10.35
CA SER A 161 -2.92 14.24 -11.29
C SER A 161 -3.68 12.93 -11.03
N LEU A 162 -3.00 11.88 -10.56
CA LEU A 162 -3.67 10.64 -10.15
C LEU A 162 -4.53 10.87 -8.91
N LEU A 163 -4.01 11.60 -7.91
CA LEU A 163 -4.74 11.93 -6.70
C LEU A 163 -5.94 12.83 -7.00
N ASP A 164 -5.81 13.81 -7.90
CA ASP A 164 -6.94 14.64 -8.36
C ASP A 164 -8.06 13.77 -8.95
N LYS A 165 -7.73 12.85 -9.86
CA LYS A 165 -8.72 11.93 -10.46
C LYS A 165 -9.40 11.02 -9.45
N VAL A 166 -8.68 10.57 -8.42
CA VAL A 166 -9.25 9.75 -7.35
C VAL A 166 -10.12 10.59 -6.42
N ALA A 167 -9.73 11.84 -6.13
CA ALA A 167 -10.52 12.79 -5.35
C ALA A 167 -11.84 13.14 -6.04
N GLU A 168 -11.85 13.31 -7.37
CA GLU A 168 -13.07 13.51 -8.18
C GLU A 168 -13.99 12.26 -8.17
N LEU A 169 -13.40 11.07 -8.06
CA LEU A 169 -14.14 9.80 -8.13
C LEU A 169 -14.89 9.47 -6.83
N PHE A 170 -14.31 9.76 -5.66
CA PHE A 170 -14.89 9.36 -4.38
C PHE A 170 -16.32 9.88 -4.13
N PRO A 171 -16.66 11.15 -4.37
CA PRO A 171 -18.03 11.63 -4.21
C PRO A 171 -19.03 10.80 -5.01
N VAL A 172 -18.71 10.50 -6.27
CA VAL A 172 -19.54 9.67 -7.16
C VAL A 172 -19.72 8.25 -6.60
N ILE A 173 -18.64 7.66 -6.07
CA ILE A 173 -18.69 6.33 -5.43
C ILE A 173 -19.58 6.35 -4.19
N LEU A 174 -19.40 7.33 -3.31
CA LEU A 174 -20.02 7.36 -1.97
C LEU A 174 -21.50 7.76 -2.00
N GLU A 175 -21.94 8.49 -3.03
CA GLU A 175 -23.36 8.81 -3.26
C GLU A 175 -24.17 7.60 -3.70
N GLN A 176 -23.58 6.69 -4.50
CA GLN A 176 -24.30 5.57 -5.09
C GLN A 176 -24.12 4.27 -4.29
N GLU A 177 -25.21 3.71 -3.77
CA GLU A 177 -25.14 2.52 -2.90
C GLU A 177 -24.50 1.29 -3.56
N GLY A 178 -24.77 1.06 -4.84
CA GLY A 178 -24.15 -0.04 -5.59
C GLY A 178 -22.63 0.11 -5.76
N LEU A 179 -22.13 1.35 -5.82
CA LEU A 179 -20.71 1.64 -5.97
C LEU A 179 -19.98 1.67 -4.63
N ARG A 180 -20.56 2.33 -3.62
CA ARG A 180 -19.95 2.50 -2.28
C ARG A 180 -19.64 1.18 -1.59
N ASN A 181 -20.46 0.16 -1.82
CA ASN A 181 -20.29 -1.19 -1.26
C ASN A 181 -19.68 -2.18 -2.26
N GLY A 182 -19.38 -1.71 -3.48
CA GLY A 182 -18.88 -2.50 -4.59
C GLY A 182 -17.36 -2.51 -4.71
N PRO A 183 -16.83 -3.24 -5.71
CA PRO A 183 -15.39 -3.38 -5.92
C PRO A 183 -14.71 -2.07 -6.35
N LEU A 184 -15.47 -1.11 -6.91
CA LEU A 184 -14.92 0.18 -7.31
C LEU A 184 -14.42 0.99 -6.11
N CYS A 185 -15.21 1.05 -5.02
CA CYS A 185 -14.83 1.70 -3.77
C CYS A 185 -13.55 1.07 -3.20
N TYR A 186 -13.51 -0.26 -3.12
CA TYR A 186 -12.33 -0.99 -2.66
C TYR A 186 -11.08 -0.67 -3.48
N GLN A 187 -11.18 -0.64 -4.82
CA GLN A 187 -10.03 -0.33 -5.68
C GLN A 187 -9.60 1.14 -5.57
N ALA A 188 -10.52 2.09 -5.38
CA ALA A 188 -10.18 3.50 -5.17
C ALA A 188 -9.38 3.69 -3.88
N VAL A 189 -9.83 3.06 -2.78
CA VAL A 189 -9.09 3.03 -1.51
C VAL A 189 -7.73 2.33 -1.70
N LYS A 190 -7.68 1.23 -2.46
CA LYS A 190 -6.43 0.52 -2.76
C LYS A 190 -5.42 1.40 -3.50
N VAL A 191 -5.85 2.17 -4.51
CA VAL A 191 -4.94 3.10 -5.21
C VAL A 191 -4.36 4.11 -4.22
N CYS A 192 -5.18 4.70 -3.35
CA CYS A 192 -4.70 5.63 -2.32
C CYS A 192 -3.66 4.97 -1.41
N LEU A 193 -3.93 3.75 -0.92
CA LEU A 193 -2.98 2.98 -0.12
C LEU A 193 -1.64 2.82 -0.84
N GLN A 194 -1.66 2.40 -2.11
CA GLN A 194 -0.44 2.17 -2.86
C GLN A 194 0.34 3.46 -3.11
N VAL A 195 -0.34 4.58 -3.40
CA VAL A 195 0.32 5.88 -3.55
C VAL A 195 0.98 6.31 -2.24
N PHE A 196 0.24 6.28 -1.12
CA PHE A 196 0.79 6.70 0.18
C PHE A 196 1.92 5.79 0.67
N GLN A 197 1.90 4.51 0.31
CA GLN A 197 2.93 3.54 0.69
C GLN A 197 4.17 3.62 -0.19
N LEU A 198 4.01 3.76 -1.51
CA LEU A 198 5.09 3.58 -2.48
C LEU A 198 5.67 4.90 -2.98
N LEU A 199 4.95 6.01 -2.83
CA LEU A 199 5.35 7.36 -3.20
C LEU A 199 5.29 8.33 -2.00
N PRO A 200 5.84 7.98 -0.82
CA PRO A 200 5.72 8.84 0.37
C PRO A 200 6.43 10.19 0.20
N GLY A 201 7.48 10.26 -0.63
CA GLY A 201 8.22 11.50 -0.90
C GLY A 201 7.41 12.51 -1.71
N GLU A 202 6.54 12.03 -2.60
CA GLU A 202 5.65 12.85 -3.41
C GLU A 202 4.38 13.24 -2.65
N VAL A 203 3.93 12.39 -1.72
CA VAL A 203 2.73 12.63 -0.91
C VAL A 203 3.03 13.55 0.27
N ALA A 204 4.19 13.43 0.92
CA ALA A 204 4.49 14.19 2.13
C ALA A 204 4.36 15.73 1.95
N PRO A 205 4.87 16.35 0.87
CA PRO A 205 4.68 17.79 0.63
C PRO A 205 3.21 18.18 0.53
N LEU A 206 2.36 17.32 -0.05
CA LEU A 206 0.93 17.57 -0.20
C LEU A 206 0.16 17.53 1.12
N VAL A 207 0.75 16.99 2.19
CA VAL A 207 0.11 16.79 3.50
C VAL A 207 0.70 17.71 4.56
N TRP A 208 2.03 17.85 4.61
CA TRP A 208 2.75 18.43 5.76
C TRP A 208 3.32 19.83 5.52
N GLU A 209 3.12 20.43 4.34
CA GLU A 209 3.52 21.83 4.09
C GLU A 209 2.62 22.82 4.86
N LYS A 210 3.23 23.90 5.36
CA LYS A 210 2.65 24.81 6.38
C LYS A 210 1.54 25.73 5.88
N GLU A 211 1.46 26.00 4.57
CA GLU A 211 0.62 27.08 4.04
C GLU A 211 -0.79 26.63 3.61
N GLN A 212 -0.99 25.34 3.33
CA GLN A 212 -2.26 24.58 3.32
C GLN A 212 -1.99 23.27 2.58
N GLY A 213 -2.49 22.14 3.10
CA GLY A 213 -2.34 20.87 2.40
C GLY A 213 -3.16 20.83 1.09
N SER A 214 -2.85 19.86 0.23
CA SER A 214 -3.54 19.68 -1.05
C SER A 214 -5.04 19.43 -0.86
N LEU A 215 -5.88 20.20 -1.56
CA LEU A 215 -7.34 20.03 -1.55
C LEU A 215 -7.77 18.64 -2.03
N ALA A 216 -7.07 18.06 -3.01
CA ALA A 216 -7.35 16.72 -3.49
C ALA A 216 -7.07 15.66 -2.41
N VAL A 217 -5.94 15.76 -1.72
CA VAL A 217 -5.60 14.84 -0.63
C VAL A 217 -6.53 15.05 0.57
N GLN A 218 -6.96 16.29 0.86
CA GLN A 218 -7.96 16.57 1.88
C GLN A 218 -9.32 15.93 1.53
N SER A 219 -9.76 16.03 0.28
CA SER A 219 -10.99 15.39 -0.22
C SER A 219 -10.91 13.86 -0.13
N ILE A 220 -9.75 13.28 -0.46
CA ILE A 220 -9.49 11.85 -0.28
C ILE A 220 -9.56 11.48 1.21
N LEU A 221 -8.89 12.23 2.09
CA LEU A 221 -8.90 11.98 3.53
C LEU A 221 -10.34 12.05 4.09
N GLN A 222 -11.13 13.04 3.68
CA GLN A 222 -12.54 13.15 4.05
C GLN A 222 -13.31 11.89 3.63
N SER A 223 -13.15 11.47 2.38
CA SER A 223 -13.80 10.27 1.83
C SER A 223 -13.38 8.98 2.57
N LEU A 224 -12.09 8.84 2.89
CA LEU A 224 -11.58 7.71 3.66
C LEU A 224 -12.17 7.68 5.08
N MET A 225 -12.29 8.83 5.73
CA MET A 225 -12.92 8.94 7.05
C MET A 225 -14.42 8.62 6.98
N ASP A 226 -15.15 9.14 5.99
CA ASP A 226 -16.56 8.79 5.77
C ASP A 226 -16.75 7.28 5.58
N ILE A 227 -15.86 6.62 4.82
CA ILE A 227 -15.83 5.16 4.69
C ILE A 227 -15.64 4.50 6.06
N ILE A 228 -14.58 4.86 6.81
CA ILE A 228 -14.27 4.29 8.13
C ILE A 228 -15.46 4.43 9.09
N LEU A 229 -16.12 5.59 9.09
CA LEU A 229 -17.20 5.97 10.00
C LEU A 229 -18.59 5.45 9.60
N GLY A 230 -18.66 4.61 8.56
CA GLY A 230 -19.85 3.82 8.26
C GLY A 230 -20.65 4.26 7.04
N GLN A 231 -20.15 5.18 6.21
CA GLN A 231 -20.80 5.48 4.92
C GLN A 231 -20.71 4.30 3.94
N CYS A 232 -19.68 3.47 4.08
CA CYS A 232 -19.56 2.16 3.44
C CYS A 232 -19.90 1.08 4.47
N SER A 233 -20.70 0.07 4.12
CA SER A 233 -20.98 -1.07 5.01
C SER A 233 -20.03 -2.25 4.81
N ASN A 234 -19.23 -2.25 3.74
CA ASN A 234 -18.27 -3.31 3.45
C ASN A 234 -17.09 -3.26 4.44
N ARG A 235 -17.04 -4.25 5.35
CA ARG A 235 -16.02 -4.35 6.41
C ARG A 235 -14.58 -4.30 5.87
N ASP A 236 -14.28 -5.03 4.79
CA ASP A 236 -12.91 -5.09 4.25
C ASP A 236 -12.47 -3.74 3.68
N THR A 237 -13.39 -3.00 3.06
CA THR A 237 -13.13 -1.66 2.53
C THR A 237 -12.86 -0.66 3.65
N ARG A 238 -13.61 -0.74 4.77
CA ARG A 238 -13.37 0.09 5.96
C ARG A 238 -12.02 -0.19 6.61
N LEU A 239 -11.67 -1.47 6.76
CA LEU A 239 -10.37 -1.88 7.29
C LEU A 239 -9.22 -1.43 6.40
N LEU A 240 -9.40 -1.50 5.08
CA LEU A 240 -8.44 -0.98 4.10
C LEU A 240 -8.31 0.55 4.20
N ALA A 241 -9.43 1.26 4.36
CA ALA A 241 -9.42 2.71 4.55
C ALA A 241 -8.67 3.12 5.83
N GLY A 242 -8.88 2.42 6.95
CA GLY A 242 -8.11 2.64 8.19
C GLY A 242 -6.60 2.42 8.00
N THR A 243 -6.22 1.38 7.26
CA THR A 243 -4.82 1.13 6.85
C THR A 243 -4.29 2.27 5.97
N THR A 244 -5.11 2.77 5.04
CA THR A 244 -4.76 3.85 4.12
C THR A 244 -4.51 5.17 4.86
N VAL A 245 -5.39 5.55 5.79
CA VAL A 245 -5.19 6.76 6.62
C VAL A 245 -3.95 6.62 7.49
N ALA A 246 -3.70 5.44 8.08
CA ALA A 246 -2.47 5.21 8.83
C ALA A 246 -1.22 5.35 7.93
N MET A 247 -1.26 4.85 6.70
CA MET A 247 -0.15 5.04 5.74
C MET A 247 0.03 6.51 5.34
N LEU A 248 -1.06 7.29 5.20
CA LEU A 248 -0.97 8.73 4.98
C LEU A 248 -0.24 9.43 6.13
N ILE A 249 -0.59 9.11 7.38
CA ILE A 249 0.09 9.63 8.58
C ILE A 249 1.58 9.24 8.56
N ASN A 250 1.92 8.05 8.07
CA ASN A 250 3.31 7.58 7.98
C ASN A 250 4.17 8.32 6.93
N THR A 251 3.60 9.18 6.08
CA THR A 251 4.39 9.97 5.12
C THR A 251 5.20 11.08 5.79
N VAL A 252 4.88 11.45 7.04
CA VAL A 252 5.61 12.47 7.81
C VAL A 252 7.09 12.13 7.99
N LEU A 253 7.99 13.10 8.03
CA LEU A 253 9.40 12.81 8.33
C LEU A 253 9.65 12.65 9.84
N GLU A 254 8.99 13.48 10.66
CA GLU A 254 9.15 13.54 12.11
C GLU A 254 8.03 12.82 12.86
N GLY A 255 8.39 12.04 13.89
CA GLY A 255 7.43 11.21 14.63
C GLY A 255 6.39 12.00 15.45
N GLY A 256 6.70 13.25 15.86
CA GLY A 256 5.84 14.07 16.71
C GLY A 256 4.54 14.50 16.02
N GLU A 257 4.63 15.08 14.82
CA GLU A 257 3.47 15.51 14.04
C GLU A 257 2.58 14.32 13.62
N GLY A 258 3.19 13.21 13.21
CA GLY A 258 2.46 11.97 12.94
C GLY A 258 1.79 11.40 14.19
N GLY A 259 2.44 11.55 15.34
CA GLY A 259 1.88 11.24 16.65
C GLY A 259 0.61 12.02 16.95
N ALA A 260 0.66 13.35 16.83
CA ALA A 260 -0.49 14.23 17.03
C ALA A 260 -1.65 13.89 16.08
N ALA A 261 -1.37 13.62 14.80
CA ALA A 261 -2.37 13.19 13.84
C ALA A 261 -3.01 11.85 14.22
N ALA A 262 -2.20 10.88 14.65
CA ALA A 262 -2.70 9.58 15.11
C ALA A 262 -3.53 9.69 16.39
N TRP A 263 -3.16 10.56 17.33
CA TRP A 263 -3.95 10.87 18.52
C TRP A 263 -5.30 11.52 18.17
N SER A 264 -5.31 12.46 17.23
CA SER A 264 -6.55 13.05 16.71
C SER A 264 -7.44 12.00 16.04
N LEU A 265 -6.85 11.00 15.39
CA LEU A 265 -7.59 9.88 14.79
C LEU A 265 -8.24 8.96 15.83
N LEU A 266 -7.65 8.82 17.03
CA LEU A 266 -8.22 8.00 18.11
C LEU A 266 -9.52 8.58 18.70
N GLN A 267 -9.87 9.83 18.39
CA GLN A 267 -11.16 10.44 18.75
C GLN A 267 -12.35 9.69 18.13
N VAL A 268 -12.12 8.73 17.23
CA VAL A 268 -13.11 7.75 16.75
C VAL A 268 -13.81 6.96 17.87
N THR A 269 -13.27 6.97 19.09
CA THR A 269 -13.94 6.41 20.26
C THR A 269 -15.12 7.22 20.76
N HIS A 270 -15.26 8.47 20.31
CA HIS A 270 -16.31 9.37 20.76
C HIS A 270 -17.49 9.37 19.79
N SER A 271 -18.69 9.57 20.34
CA SER A 271 -19.94 9.65 19.57
C SER A 271 -20.16 11.03 18.92
N GLU A 272 -19.39 12.04 19.31
CA GLU A 272 -19.53 13.41 18.84
C GLU A 272 -18.69 13.66 17.57
N PRO A 273 -19.17 14.50 16.64
CA PRO A 273 -18.36 14.92 15.52
C PRO A 273 -17.10 15.65 15.97
N TRP A 274 -15.97 15.37 15.32
CA TRP A 274 -14.69 16.03 15.62
C TRP A 274 -13.98 16.47 14.34
N ARG A 275 -12.98 17.33 14.49
CA ARG A 275 -12.10 17.71 13.40
C ARG A 275 -10.81 16.90 13.48
N LEU A 276 -10.52 16.15 12.43
CA LEU A 276 -9.25 15.45 12.28
C LEU A 276 -8.25 16.34 11.56
N CYS A 277 -7.05 16.47 12.12
CA CYS A 277 -5.93 17.18 11.51
C CYS A 277 -4.81 16.18 11.16
N VAL A 278 -4.34 16.20 9.91
CA VAL A 278 -3.19 15.44 9.45
C VAL A 278 -2.27 16.39 8.69
N GLY A 279 -1.24 16.90 9.37
CA GLY A 279 -0.42 17.99 8.84
C GLY A 279 -1.26 19.25 8.58
N GLY A 280 -1.16 19.78 7.37
CA GLY A 280 -1.98 20.89 6.88
C GLY A 280 -3.39 20.51 6.43
N LEU A 281 -3.77 19.23 6.44
CA LEU A 281 -5.10 18.76 6.05
C LEU A 281 -6.07 18.82 7.24
N GLN A 282 -7.29 19.28 6.99
CA GLN A 282 -8.37 19.30 7.99
C GLN A 282 -9.65 18.70 7.42
N VAL A 283 -10.24 17.73 8.13
CA VAL A 283 -11.49 17.08 7.71
C VAL A 283 -12.46 16.98 8.87
N GLN A 284 -13.75 16.94 8.55
CA GLN A 284 -14.82 16.80 9.53
C GLN A 284 -15.23 15.33 9.63
N CYS A 285 -15.09 14.77 10.83
CA CYS A 285 -15.43 13.40 11.13
C CYS A 285 -16.76 13.35 11.89
N SER A 286 -17.72 12.62 11.34
CA SER A 286 -19.04 12.43 11.94
C SER A 286 -19.37 10.94 11.95
N PRO A 287 -19.41 10.29 13.14
CA PRO A 287 -19.81 8.88 13.24
C PRO A 287 -21.19 8.63 12.62
N ARG A 288 -21.32 7.60 11.77
CA ARG A 288 -22.60 7.21 11.15
C ARG A 288 -23.09 5.84 11.59
N SER A 289 -22.19 4.96 12.01
CA SER A 289 -22.50 3.64 12.56
C SER A 289 -21.85 3.42 13.92
N GLN A 290 -22.50 2.66 14.80
CA GLN A 290 -21.97 2.26 16.12
C GLN A 290 -21.66 0.76 16.14
N ASP A 291 -21.03 0.25 15.08
CA ASP A 291 -20.71 -1.18 14.92
C ASP A 291 -19.29 -1.55 15.35
N GLY A 292 -18.51 -0.57 15.85
CA GLY A 292 -17.14 -0.76 16.33
C GLY A 292 -16.10 -1.06 15.23
N VAL A 293 -16.53 -1.16 13.97
CA VAL A 293 -15.63 -1.42 12.84
C VAL A 293 -14.75 -0.22 12.53
N ASP A 294 -15.22 0.99 12.84
CA ASP A 294 -14.46 2.24 12.79
C ASP A 294 -13.25 2.22 13.73
N ARG A 295 -13.47 1.92 15.01
CA ARG A 295 -12.44 1.74 16.04
C ARG A 295 -11.48 0.61 15.68
N LEU A 296 -12.00 -0.51 15.17
CA LEU A 296 -11.18 -1.62 14.69
C LEU A 296 -10.31 -1.22 13.48
N ALA A 297 -10.86 -0.49 12.52
CA ALA A 297 -10.15 -0.05 11.32
C ALA A 297 -9.00 0.91 11.66
N VAL A 298 -9.27 1.89 12.53
CA VAL A 298 -8.27 2.85 13.00
C VAL A 298 -7.17 2.15 13.80
N SER A 299 -7.53 1.40 14.84
CA SER A 299 -6.55 0.72 15.69
C SER A 299 -5.68 -0.25 14.90
N ARG A 300 -6.29 -1.12 14.07
CA ARG A 300 -5.55 -2.04 13.21
C ARG A 300 -4.63 -1.29 12.24
N GLY A 301 -5.12 -0.24 11.59
CA GLY A 301 -4.33 0.56 10.65
C GLY A 301 -3.09 1.13 11.31
N LEU A 302 -3.26 1.83 12.44
CA LEU A 302 -2.15 2.44 13.19
C LEU A 302 -1.13 1.38 13.64
N LEU A 303 -1.58 0.26 14.17
CA LEU A 303 -0.69 -0.79 14.67
C LEU A 303 0.06 -1.54 13.56
N THR A 304 -0.57 -1.69 12.39
CA THR A 304 0.03 -2.40 11.26
C THR A 304 1.03 -1.52 10.52
N CYS A 305 0.77 -0.21 10.45
CA CYS A 305 1.46 0.68 9.53
C CYS A 305 2.39 1.69 10.24
N CYS A 306 2.06 2.16 11.43
CA CYS A 306 2.82 3.23 12.09
C CYS A 306 4.23 2.80 12.47
N ARG A 307 5.20 3.61 12.02
CA ARG A 307 6.59 3.50 12.45
C ARG A 307 6.69 3.75 13.96
N ARG A 308 7.72 3.17 14.58
CA ARG A 308 8.00 3.28 16.01
C ARG A 308 7.90 4.72 16.53
N GLY A 309 8.48 5.69 15.82
CA GLY A 309 8.50 7.09 16.23
C GLY A 309 7.11 7.72 16.41
N ILE A 310 6.10 7.26 15.65
CA ILE A 310 4.71 7.70 15.80
C ILE A 310 4.04 6.96 16.96
N LEU A 311 4.24 5.64 17.07
CA LEU A 311 3.63 4.82 18.12
C LEU A 311 4.10 5.19 19.53
N VAL A 312 5.36 5.60 19.67
CA VAL A 312 5.91 6.04 20.97
C VAL A 312 5.87 7.55 21.18
N SER A 313 5.27 8.29 20.25
CA SER A 313 5.10 9.74 20.38
C SER A 313 4.27 10.09 21.62
N GLN A 314 4.67 11.15 22.30
CA GLN A 314 3.92 11.68 23.44
C GLN A 314 2.99 12.81 22.98
N VAL A 315 1.88 12.98 23.68
CA VAL A 315 1.07 14.19 23.53
C VAL A 315 1.79 15.32 24.24
N ASP A 316 2.22 16.34 23.49
CA ASP A 316 2.66 17.60 24.08
C ASP A 316 1.43 18.31 24.67
N ASN A 317 1.11 17.98 25.92
CA ASN A 317 0.25 18.84 26.74
C ASN A 317 1.04 20.13 27.01
N THR A 318 0.82 21.14 26.18
CA THR A 318 1.26 22.50 26.47
C THR A 318 0.72 22.93 27.85
N GLY A 319 1.56 23.31 28.82
CA GLY A 319 3.01 23.34 28.74
C GLY A 319 3.68 23.39 30.09
N VAL A 320 4.59 22.45 30.31
CA VAL A 320 5.95 22.73 30.78
C VAL A 320 6.83 21.68 30.11
N CYS A 321 7.66 22.10 29.16
CA CYS A 321 8.75 21.29 28.67
C CYS A 321 9.76 21.17 29.81
N HIS A 322 9.68 20.09 30.60
CA HIS A 322 10.86 19.59 31.27
C HIS A 322 11.51 18.59 30.33
N ARG A 323 12.59 19.05 29.69
CA ARG A 323 13.72 18.19 29.35
C ARG A 323 13.94 17.24 30.53
N MET A 324 13.51 15.99 30.41
CA MET A 324 13.80 14.97 31.39
C MET A 324 14.36 13.76 30.66
N LEU A 325 15.69 13.81 30.54
CA LEU A 325 16.65 12.71 30.58
C LEU A 325 16.29 11.43 29.81
N MET A 326 17.02 11.23 28.72
CA MET A 326 17.56 9.92 28.36
C MET A 326 18.05 9.20 29.62
N LEU A 327 17.24 8.30 30.20
CA LEU A 327 17.68 7.39 31.26
C LEU A 327 18.36 6.17 30.62
N THR A 328 19.61 6.39 30.21
CA THR A 328 20.66 5.40 30.47
C THR A 328 20.66 5.08 31.97
N ASP A 329 20.73 3.81 32.32
CA ASP A 329 20.63 3.26 33.69
C ASP A 329 19.22 3.13 34.28
N ILE A 330 18.59 1.98 33.98
CA ILE A 330 17.85 1.24 35.01
C ILE A 330 18.46 -0.16 35.00
N SER A 331 19.34 -0.39 35.97
CA SER A 331 19.85 -1.71 36.33
C SER A 331 18.73 -2.56 36.92
N SER A 332 18.56 -3.73 36.35
CA SER A 332 18.21 -4.98 37.04
C SER A 332 16.94 -4.98 37.89
N SER A 333 15.81 -5.38 37.28
CA SER A 333 14.80 -6.24 37.91
C SER A 333 13.87 -6.82 36.85
N PHE A 334 13.84 -8.14 36.75
CA PHE A 334 12.98 -8.94 35.89
C PHE A 334 11.52 -8.84 36.37
N VAL A 335 10.59 -8.52 35.47
CA VAL A 335 9.19 -8.94 35.62
C VAL A 335 8.63 -9.32 34.24
N LEU A 336 8.39 -10.61 34.03
CA LEU A 336 7.43 -11.10 33.04
C LEU A 336 6.03 -10.83 33.61
N MET A 337 5.35 -9.79 33.13
CA MET A 337 3.98 -9.50 33.54
C MET A 337 2.99 -10.19 32.61
N GLU A 338 2.35 -11.25 33.09
CA GLU A 338 1.06 -11.70 32.58
C GLU A 338 -0.02 -10.69 33.00
N PHE A 339 -0.62 -10.00 32.03
CA PHE A 339 -1.76 -9.12 32.27
C PHE A 339 -3.03 -9.94 32.51
N SER A 340 -3.30 -10.24 33.78
CA SER A 340 -4.64 -10.55 34.30
C SER A 340 -5.24 -9.24 34.86
N SER A 341 -6.54 -8.99 34.69
CA SER A 341 -7.18 -7.72 35.08
C SER A 341 -7.01 -7.37 36.58
N ALA A 342 -6.65 -8.35 37.41
CA ALA A 342 -6.38 -8.18 38.84
C ALA A 342 -5.01 -7.56 39.18
N ASN A 343 -4.06 -7.48 38.23
CA ASN A 343 -2.69 -7.01 38.50
C ASN A 343 -2.44 -5.54 38.14
N LEU A 344 -3.41 -4.84 37.54
CA LEU A 344 -3.23 -3.44 37.14
C LEU A 344 -3.08 -2.49 38.34
N GLU A 345 -3.73 -2.78 39.46
CA GLU A 345 -3.73 -1.90 40.65
C GLU A 345 -2.36 -1.84 41.34
N ASN A 346 -1.55 -2.89 41.26
CA ASN A 346 -0.26 -2.96 41.96
C ASN A 346 0.90 -2.29 41.19
N VAL A 347 0.78 -2.13 39.86
CA VAL A 347 1.80 -1.50 38.99
C VAL A 347 1.74 0.03 39.02
N VAL A 348 0.59 0.59 39.42
CA VAL A 348 0.33 2.03 39.52
C VAL A 348 1.11 2.70 40.68
N SER A 349 1.80 1.93 41.51
CA SER A 349 2.57 2.44 42.66
C SER A 349 3.92 3.10 42.31
N ASP A 350 4.47 2.89 41.11
CA ASP A 350 5.65 3.65 40.63
C ASP A 350 5.21 4.81 39.73
N SER A 351 5.23 6.01 40.32
CA SER A 351 4.85 7.29 39.69
C SER A 351 5.47 7.55 38.31
N ARG A 352 6.66 6.98 38.02
CA ARG A 352 7.34 7.17 36.72
C ARG A 352 6.83 6.22 35.64
N PHE A 353 6.38 5.02 36.01
CA PHE A 353 5.76 4.08 35.09
C PHE A 353 4.33 4.53 34.75
N SER A 354 3.60 5.06 35.73
CA SER A 354 2.26 5.65 35.54
C SER A 354 2.26 6.79 34.51
N LEU A 355 3.25 7.70 34.55
CA LEU A 355 3.39 8.80 33.60
C LEU A 355 3.76 8.36 32.17
N LEU A 356 4.61 7.33 32.01
CA LEU A 356 4.96 6.78 30.69
C LEU A 356 3.80 5.98 30.07
N LEU A 357 3.01 5.27 30.88
CA LEU A 357 1.79 4.59 30.44
C LEU A 357 0.70 5.56 29.98
N GLN A 358 0.60 6.73 30.62
CA GLN A 358 -0.43 7.73 30.28
C GLN A 358 -0.10 8.61 29.08
N THR A 359 1.15 8.68 28.63
CA THR A 359 1.57 9.77 27.72
C THR A 359 1.84 9.34 26.28
N CYS A 360 2.18 8.08 25.99
CA CYS A 360 2.53 7.65 24.63
C CYS A 360 1.34 7.03 23.87
N LEU A 361 1.26 7.26 22.55
CA LEU A 361 0.14 6.82 21.69
C LEU A 361 -0.20 5.34 21.86
N LEU A 362 0.83 4.49 21.91
CA LEU A 362 0.67 3.06 21.98
C LEU A 362 0.00 2.60 23.29
N LEU A 363 0.46 3.10 24.44
CA LEU A 363 -0.02 2.66 25.75
C LEU A 363 -1.21 3.48 26.26
N GLY A 364 -1.21 4.79 26.04
CA GLY A 364 -2.26 5.68 26.52
C GLY A 364 -3.48 5.75 25.59
N GLY A 365 -3.29 5.50 24.30
CA GLY A 365 -4.35 5.63 23.29
C GLY A 365 -4.80 4.28 22.72
N LEU A 366 -3.90 3.57 22.04
CA LEU A 366 -4.22 2.36 21.30
C LEU A 366 -4.55 1.16 22.21
N PHE A 367 -3.84 1.00 23.33
CA PHE A 367 -4.07 -0.13 24.23
C PHE A 367 -5.47 -0.11 24.87
N PRO A 368 -5.96 0.99 25.48
CA PRO A 368 -7.33 1.06 25.99
C PRO A 368 -8.38 0.78 24.92
N LEU A 369 -8.18 1.34 23.72
CA LEU A 369 -9.09 1.13 22.60
C LEU A 369 -9.18 -0.34 22.19
N VAL A 370 -8.04 -1.02 22.04
CA VAL A 370 -8.01 -2.45 21.70
C VAL A 370 -8.58 -3.30 22.83
N SER A 371 -8.32 -2.93 24.10
CA SER A 371 -8.92 -3.61 25.25
C SER A 371 -10.45 -3.57 25.20
N ALA A 372 -11.02 -2.38 24.95
CA ALA A 372 -12.47 -2.22 24.81
C ALA A 372 -13.04 -3.06 23.66
N LEU A 373 -12.37 -3.08 22.50
CA LEU A 373 -12.79 -3.90 21.35
C LEU A 373 -12.78 -5.41 21.65
N CYS A 374 -11.84 -5.87 22.48
CA CYS A 374 -11.78 -7.26 22.93
C CYS A 374 -12.97 -7.61 23.84
N GLU A 375 -13.36 -6.71 24.75
CA GLU A 375 -14.52 -6.88 25.63
C GLU A 375 -15.85 -6.94 24.85
N GLU A 376 -15.95 -6.17 23.77
CA GLU A 376 -17.11 -6.13 22.87
C GLU A 376 -17.24 -7.38 21.97
N LYS A 377 -16.33 -8.36 22.11
CA LYS A 377 -16.34 -9.64 21.38
C LYS A 377 -16.38 -9.48 19.86
N LEU A 378 -15.77 -8.43 19.32
CA LEU A 378 -15.59 -8.25 17.88
C LEU A 378 -14.51 -9.22 17.35
N ASP A 379 -14.74 -10.54 17.40
CA ASP A 379 -13.88 -11.64 16.89
C ASP A 379 -12.36 -11.36 16.94
N CYS A 380 -11.84 -11.23 18.15
CA CYS A 380 -10.48 -10.77 18.45
C CYS A 380 -9.64 -11.91 19.09
N HIS A 381 -8.58 -12.45 18.44
CA HIS A 381 -7.60 -13.38 19.06
C HIS A 381 -6.12 -12.92 19.01
N TYR A 382 -5.41 -12.95 20.14
CA TYR A 382 -4.14 -12.28 20.49
C TYR A 382 -2.86 -12.59 19.67
N TYR A 383 -2.02 -11.56 19.45
CA TYR A 383 -0.67 -11.60 18.91
C TYR A 383 0.28 -10.90 19.85
N VAL A 384 1.21 -11.64 20.43
CA VAL A 384 2.26 -11.10 21.30
C VAL A 384 3.34 -10.42 20.44
N PHE A 385 3.44 -9.10 20.52
CA PHE A 385 4.53 -8.30 19.98
C PHE A 385 5.58 -8.09 21.05
N GLU A 386 6.83 -8.46 20.77
CA GLU A 386 7.95 -8.20 21.66
C GLU A 386 8.62 -6.87 21.28
N GLY A 387 8.36 -5.82 22.05
CA GLY A 387 8.96 -4.50 21.86
C GLY A 387 10.14 -4.28 22.80
N THR A 388 11.33 -4.06 22.27
CA THR A 388 12.51 -3.72 23.09
C THR A 388 12.54 -2.23 23.45
N VAL A 389 12.29 -1.92 24.72
CA VAL A 389 12.36 -0.54 25.25
C VAL A 389 13.81 -0.17 25.62
N LYS A 390 14.65 -1.17 25.93
CA LYS A 390 16.12 -1.08 26.16
C LYS A 390 16.82 -2.36 25.67
N PRO A 391 18.17 -2.44 25.59
CA PRO A 391 18.90 -3.65 25.17
C PRO A 391 18.60 -4.95 25.95
N ASN A 392 17.77 -4.93 27.00
CA ASN A 392 17.35 -6.09 27.80
C ASN A 392 15.91 -5.96 28.36
N GLN A 393 15.05 -5.10 27.79
CA GLN A 393 13.65 -4.94 28.25
C GLN A 393 12.69 -5.20 27.11
N CYS A 394 11.92 -6.28 27.22
CA CYS A 394 10.87 -6.67 26.28
C CYS A 394 9.49 -6.34 26.86
N VAL A 395 8.71 -5.53 26.15
CA VAL A 395 7.28 -5.33 26.42
C VAL A 395 6.51 -6.24 25.47
N TYR A 396 5.70 -7.13 26.02
CA TYR A 396 4.82 -8.00 25.25
C TYR A 396 3.47 -7.31 25.06
N MET A 397 3.13 -6.96 23.81
CA MET A 397 1.88 -6.31 23.48
C MET A 397 0.98 -7.24 22.67
N CYS A 398 -0.20 -7.60 23.19
CA CYS A 398 -1.11 -8.54 22.53
C CYS A 398 -2.08 -7.84 21.56
N PHE A 399 -2.13 -8.18 20.26
CA PHE A 399 -3.10 -7.65 19.29
C PHE A 399 -3.86 -8.70 18.47
N CYS A 400 -5.11 -8.45 18.09
CA CYS A 400 -5.98 -9.50 17.59
C CYS A 400 -5.96 -9.81 16.08
N LYS A 401 -6.04 -11.10 15.71
CA LYS A 401 -6.51 -11.60 14.39
C LYS A 401 -7.87 -12.26 14.49
N CYS A 402 -8.63 -12.08 13.41
CA CYS A 402 -9.98 -12.59 13.20
C CYS A 402 -9.93 -13.94 12.45
N LYS A 403 -10.53 -15.02 13.00
CA LYS A 403 -10.77 -16.26 12.24
C LYS A 403 -12.11 -16.90 12.65
N ARG A 404 -12.94 -17.21 11.66
CA ARG A 404 -14.16 -18.03 11.79
C ARG A 404 -13.80 -19.46 12.19
N ASN A 405 -14.55 -19.99 13.17
CA ASN A 405 -14.77 -21.40 13.55
C ASN A 405 -13.78 -22.44 13.01
N GLU A 406 -12.97 -23.01 13.91
CA GLU A 406 -12.98 -24.45 14.22
C GLU A 406 -11.93 -24.78 15.30
N SER A 407 -12.40 -25.41 16.38
CA SER A 407 -11.71 -26.41 17.22
C SER A 407 -10.33 -26.08 17.83
N LYS A 408 -10.37 -25.85 19.15
CA LYS A 408 -9.32 -26.00 20.18
C LYS A 408 -7.98 -26.60 19.70
N LYS A 409 -6.91 -25.80 19.71
CA LYS A 409 -5.53 -26.25 19.98
C LYS A 409 -4.77 -25.16 20.74
N TYR A 410 -4.23 -25.52 21.90
CA TYR A 410 -3.18 -24.77 22.58
C TYR A 410 -1.96 -24.68 21.67
N LEU A 411 -1.39 -23.48 21.49
CA LEU A 411 -0.21 -23.26 20.67
C LEU A 411 0.87 -22.55 21.48
N SER A 412 1.97 -23.26 21.71
CA SER A 412 3.27 -22.73 22.10
C SER A 412 3.80 -21.84 20.98
N ILE A 413 4.19 -20.60 21.30
CA ILE A 413 4.71 -19.63 20.33
C ILE A 413 6.22 -19.49 20.56
N LYS A 414 7.01 -19.99 19.60
CA LYS A 414 8.39 -19.56 19.35
C LYS A 414 8.36 -18.40 18.37
N SER A 415 9.01 -17.28 18.73
CA SER A 415 9.15 -16.09 17.89
C SER A 415 10.00 -16.36 16.65
N THR A 416 9.51 -16.01 15.46
CA THR A 416 10.38 -15.71 14.31
C THR A 416 9.66 -14.79 13.34
N PHE A 417 10.41 -13.85 12.76
CA PHE A 417 10.12 -12.91 11.67
C PHE A 417 9.83 -11.44 12.03
N ILE A 418 10.91 -10.69 12.24
CA ILE A 418 11.09 -9.38 11.59
C ILE A 418 12.06 -9.62 10.42
N LYS A 419 11.56 -9.58 9.18
CA LYS A 419 12.39 -9.30 8.01
C LYS A 419 12.03 -7.90 7.55
N THR A 420 12.81 -6.93 8.00
CA THR A 420 12.89 -5.60 7.43
C THR A 420 13.39 -5.75 5.99
N TYR A 421 12.55 -5.45 5.00
CA TYR A 421 13.05 -5.10 3.68
C TYR A 421 13.22 -3.59 3.69
N VAL A 422 14.48 -3.17 3.49
CA VAL A 422 14.89 -1.80 3.13
C VAL A 422 14.30 -1.46 1.77
#